data_AF-A0A8S3IQ66-F1
#
_entry.id   AF-A0A8S3IQ66-F1
#
_cell.length_a   1.000
_cell.length_b   1.000
_cell.length_c   1.000
_cell.angle_alpha   90.00
_cell.angle_beta   90.00
_cell.angle_gamma   90.00
#
_symmetry.space_group_name_H-M   'P 1'
#
loop_
_entity.id
_entity.type
_entity.pdbx_description
1 polymer ?
#
loop_
_entity_poly.entity_id
_entity_poly.type
_entity_poly.pdbx_seq_one_letter_code
_entity_poly.pdbx_strand_id
1 'polypeptide(L)'
;NAPVHPPDVQLETIKLKFFPPNTTAKIQPMDQGVIRAFKVYYQRHVVKHIITSAGVAVTADDINITALDVVYWIQGACEVVSETTIRSTFKSAGFEKLSVI
;
A
#
# COMPACT_ATOMS: atom_id res chain seq x y z
N ASN A 1 -1.82 -11.09 -12.12
CA ASN A 1 -1.70 -10.99 -13.59
C ASN A 1 -2.68 -9.93 -14.06
N ALA A 2 -2.19 -8.80 -14.57
CA ALA A 2 -3.04 -7.72 -15.08
C ALA A 2 -2.70 -7.50 -16.57
N PRO A 3 -3.67 -7.16 -17.43
CA PRO A 3 -3.42 -6.96 -18.87
C PRO A 3 -2.38 -5.90 -19.20
N VAL A 4 -2.18 -4.93 -18.31
CA VAL A 4 -1.17 -3.86 -18.43
C VAL A 4 0.27 -4.34 -18.19
N HIS A 5 0.46 -5.60 -17.79
CA HIS A 5 1.78 -6.22 -17.61
C HIS A 5 2.01 -7.25 -18.72
N PRO A 6 2.56 -6.84 -19.87
CA PRO A 6 2.79 -7.75 -21.01
C PRO A 6 3.81 -8.83 -20.66
N PRO A 7 3.57 -10.10 -21.05
CA PRO A 7 4.46 -11.22 -20.73
C PRO A 7 5.76 -11.22 -21.55
N ASP A 8 5.77 -10.50 -22.67
CA ASP A 8 6.84 -10.43 -23.66
C ASP A 8 7.79 -9.24 -23.47
N VAL A 9 7.67 -8.51 -22.36
CA VAL A 9 8.61 -7.43 -22.02
C VAL A 9 10.01 -8.00 -21.78
N GLN A 10 10.98 -7.50 -22.53
CA GLN A 10 12.39 -7.83 -22.34
C GLN A 10 13.04 -6.81 -21.41
N LEU A 11 13.62 -7.29 -20.31
CA LEU A 11 14.31 -6.48 -19.31
C LEU A 11 15.74 -6.99 -19.17
N GLU A 12 16.72 -6.09 -19.19
CA GLU A 12 18.14 -6.47 -19.20
C GLU A 12 18.63 -6.99 -17.84
N THR A 13 18.10 -6.45 -16.74
CA THR A 13 18.61 -6.72 -15.38
C THR A 13 17.55 -7.30 -14.43
N ILE A 14 16.28 -7.32 -14.83
CA ILE A 14 15.17 -7.73 -13.98
C ILE A 14 14.56 -9.03 -14.51
N LYS A 15 14.49 -10.05 -13.66
CA LYS A 15 13.73 -11.28 -13.97
C LYS A 15 12.27 -11.11 -13.59
N LEU A 16 11.41 -10.93 -14.57
CA LEU A 16 9.96 -10.90 -14.36
C LEU A 16 9.43 -12.33 -14.13
N LYS A 17 8.61 -12.51 -13.09
CA LYS A 17 7.87 -13.74 -12.82
C LYS A 17 6.41 -13.40 -12.57
N PHE A 18 5.52 -14.11 -13.26
CA PHE A 18 4.08 -14.00 -13.02
C PHE A 18 3.65 -14.98 -11.93
N PHE A 19 2.70 -14.56 -11.11
CA PHE A 19 2.01 -15.44 -10.20
C PHE A 19 1.08 -16.39 -10.96
N PRO A 20 0.79 -17.59 -10.43
CA PRO A 20 -0.26 -18.43 -10.99
C PRO A 20 -1.59 -17.68 -11.03
N PRO A 21 -2.46 -17.95 -12.01
CA PRO A 21 -3.76 -17.29 -12.10
C PRO A 21 -4.57 -17.48 -10.81
N ASN A 22 -5.37 -16.47 -10.44
CA ASN A 22 -6.27 -16.48 -9.28
C ASN A 22 -5.60 -16.71 -7.90
N THR A 23 -4.32 -16.39 -7.76
CA THR A 23 -3.59 -16.56 -6.48
C THR A 23 -3.26 -15.26 -5.76
N THR A 24 -3.60 -14.08 -6.33
CA THR A 24 -3.26 -12.75 -5.80
C THR A 24 -3.52 -12.62 -4.29
N ALA A 25 -4.74 -12.92 -3.83
CA ALA A 25 -5.07 -12.79 -2.40
C ALA A 25 -4.22 -13.68 -1.47
N LYS A 26 -3.67 -14.79 -1.99
CA LYS A 26 -2.90 -15.76 -1.19
C LYS A 26 -1.40 -15.53 -1.23
N ILE A 27 -0.83 -15.05 -2.32
CA ILE A 27 0.64 -15.00 -2.47
C ILE A 27 1.19 -13.62 -2.80
N GLN A 28 0.34 -12.62 -3.01
CA GLN A 28 0.79 -11.26 -3.28
C GLN A 28 1.06 -10.53 -1.95
N PRO A 29 2.32 -10.16 -1.64
CA PRO A 29 2.66 -9.53 -0.36
C PRO A 29 1.88 -8.23 -0.12
N MET A 30 1.61 -7.45 -1.15
CA MET A 30 0.86 -6.19 -0.97
C MET A 30 -0.53 -6.41 -0.38
N ASP A 31 -1.22 -7.47 -0.81
CA ASP A 31 -2.57 -7.81 -0.35
C ASP A 31 -2.59 -8.50 1.02
N GLN A 32 -1.46 -9.05 1.46
CA GLN A 32 -1.36 -9.78 2.72
C GLN A 32 -1.20 -8.90 3.97
N GLY A 33 -1.05 -7.58 3.83
CA GLY A 33 -0.91 -6.73 4.99
C GLY A 33 -0.42 -5.32 4.73
N VAL A 34 0.40 -5.12 3.69
CA VAL A 34 0.98 -3.79 3.39
C VAL A 34 -0.13 -2.79 3.03
N ILE A 35 -1.03 -3.13 2.11
CA ILE A 35 -2.15 -2.26 1.73
C ILE A 35 -3.07 -1.98 2.94
N ARG A 36 -3.30 -2.98 3.79
CA ARG A 36 -4.11 -2.81 5.01
C ARG A 36 -3.45 -1.82 5.97
N ALA A 37 -2.16 -2.00 6.25
CA ALA A 37 -1.41 -1.10 7.14
C ALA A 37 -1.41 0.33 6.59
N PHE A 38 -1.08 0.49 5.30
CA PHE A 38 -1.13 1.77 4.60
C PHE A 38 -2.50 2.46 4.74
N LYS A 39 -3.60 1.75 4.45
CA LYS A 39 -4.96 2.31 4.55
C LYS A 39 -5.29 2.80 5.95
N VAL A 40 -4.87 2.08 6.99
CA VAL A 40 -5.08 2.50 8.38
C VAL A 40 -4.36 3.83 8.67
N TYR A 41 -3.10 3.97 8.25
CA TYR A 41 -2.35 5.21 8.47
C TYR A 41 -2.89 6.38 7.63
N TYR A 42 -3.23 6.13 6.37
CA TYR A 42 -3.89 7.12 5.52
C TYR A 42 -5.21 7.62 6.13
N GLN A 43 -6.07 6.69 6.59
CA GLN A 43 -7.33 7.05 7.23
C GLN A 43 -7.14 7.88 8.51
N ARG A 44 -6.07 7.63 9.27
CA ARG A 44 -5.74 8.47 10.45
C ARG A 44 -5.47 9.92 10.05
N HIS A 45 -4.78 10.17 8.94
CA HIS A 45 -4.57 11.53 8.43
C HIS A 45 -5.90 12.19 8.03
N VAL A 46 -6.74 11.48 7.28
CA VAL A 46 -8.06 11.97 6.86
C VAL A 46 -8.92 12.35 8.08
N VAL A 47 -9.05 11.44 9.06
CA VAL A 47 -9.86 11.68 10.26
C VAL A 47 -9.29 12.84 11.08
N LYS A 48 -7.96 12.92 11.24
CA LYS A 48 -7.32 14.03 11.95
C LYS A 48 -7.61 15.38 11.29
N HIS A 49 -7.54 15.43 9.96
CA HIS A 49 -7.88 16.64 9.18
C HIS A 49 -9.33 17.04 9.43
N ILE A 50 -10.27 16.11 9.24
CA ILE A 50 -11.70 16.37 9.43
C ILE A 50 -11.99 16.88 10.85
N ILE A 51 -11.45 16.23 11.89
CA ILE A 51 -11.66 16.66 13.28
C ILE A 51 -11.10 18.07 13.51
N THR A 52 -9.91 18.36 12.97
CA THR A 52 -9.26 19.66 13.14
C THR A 52 -10.03 20.76 12.42
N SER A 53 -10.45 20.52 11.17
CA SER A 53 -11.24 21.44 10.37
C SER A 53 -12.63 21.66 10.97
N ALA A 54 -13.28 20.61 11.48
CA ALA A 54 -14.59 20.71 12.12
C ALA A 54 -14.60 21.59 13.38
N GLY A 55 -13.43 21.81 14.01
CA GLY A 55 -13.33 22.73 15.16
C GLY A 55 -13.50 24.21 14.79
N VAL A 56 -13.38 24.56 13.51
CA VAL A 56 -13.48 25.95 13.02
C VAL A 56 -14.49 26.14 11.88
N ALA A 57 -14.92 25.05 11.25
CA ALA A 57 -15.92 25.04 10.17
C ALA A 57 -17.32 25.44 10.68
N VAL A 58 -18.08 26.14 9.85
CA VAL A 58 -19.49 26.47 10.12
C VAL A 58 -20.40 25.39 9.54
N THR A 59 -20.01 24.82 8.40
CA THR A 59 -20.72 23.77 7.67
C THR A 59 -19.76 22.68 7.22
N ALA A 60 -20.29 21.52 6.82
CA ALA A 60 -19.47 20.44 6.28
C ALA A 60 -18.75 20.84 4.97
N ASP A 61 -19.33 21.76 4.19
CA ASP A 61 -18.77 22.24 2.93
C ASP A 61 -17.48 23.07 3.14
N ASP A 62 -17.26 23.59 4.35
CA ASP A 62 -16.02 24.30 4.70
C ASP A 62 -14.81 23.35 4.87
N ILE A 63 -15.07 22.03 4.99
CA ILE A 63 -14.02 21.02 5.13
C ILE A 63 -13.55 20.58 3.75
N ASN A 64 -12.56 21.29 3.22
CA ASN A 64 -11.96 20.95 1.94
C ASN A 64 -10.76 19.98 2.11
N ILE A 65 -10.63 19.04 1.18
CA ILE A 65 -9.48 18.14 1.05
C ILE A 65 -8.95 18.29 -0.37
N THR A 66 -7.71 18.76 -0.50
CA THR A 66 -7.08 18.95 -1.80
C THR A 66 -6.30 17.70 -2.22
N ALA A 67 -5.96 17.61 -3.51
CA ALA A 67 -5.06 16.56 -4.00
C ALA A 67 -3.67 16.64 -3.35
N LEU A 68 -3.20 17.85 -3.01
CA LEU A 68 -1.91 18.05 -2.34
C LEU A 68 -1.93 17.46 -0.91
N ASP A 69 -3.01 17.66 -0.17
CA ASP A 69 -3.20 17.03 1.15
C ASP A 69 -3.11 15.51 1.03
N VAL A 70 -3.80 14.93 0.05
CA VAL A 70 -3.78 13.49 -0.22
C VAL A 70 -2.37 12.99 -0.54
N VAL A 71 -1.59 13.72 -1.35
CA VAL A 71 -0.19 13.35 -1.66
C VAL A 71 0.65 13.29 -0.38
N TYR A 72 0.55 14.30 0.49
CA TYR A 72 1.27 14.28 1.76
C TYR A 72 0.81 13.17 2.69
N TRP A 73 -0.49 12.84 2.70
CA TRP A 73 -1.01 11.74 3.52
C TRP A 73 -0.58 10.37 2.99
N ILE A 74 -0.46 10.20 1.67
CA ILE A 74 0.10 8.99 1.06
C ILE A 74 1.56 8.84 1.48
N GLN A 75 2.35 9.92 1.37
CA GLN A 75 3.75 9.90 1.79
C GLN A 75 3.88 9.53 3.27
N GLY A 76 3.18 10.23 4.16
CA GLY A 76 3.22 9.96 5.60
C GLY A 76 2.75 8.54 5.96
N ALA A 77 1.71 8.04 5.28
CA ALA A 77 1.26 6.67 5.48
C ALA A 77 2.32 5.64 5.03
N CYS A 78 3.02 5.88 3.91
CA CYS A 78 4.10 5.02 3.44
C CYS A 78 5.30 4.99 4.41
N GLU A 79 5.69 6.14 4.95
CA GLU A 79 6.84 6.27 5.88
C GLU A 79 6.62 5.53 7.21
N VAL A 80 5.37 5.38 7.64
CA VAL A 80 5.02 4.74 8.92
C VAL A 80 4.81 3.23 8.78
N VAL A 81 4.62 2.71 7.55
CA VAL A 81 4.61 1.25 7.34
C VAL A 81 5.99 0.70 7.66
N SER A 82 6.10 0.00 8.79
CA SER A 82 7.41 -0.44 9.30
C SER A 82 8.03 -1.54 8.44
N GLU A 83 9.36 -1.57 8.43
CA GLU A 83 10.12 -2.67 7.82
C GLU A 83 9.68 -4.04 8.37
N THR A 84 9.36 -4.12 9.67
CA THR A 84 8.88 -5.35 10.31
C THR A 84 7.54 -5.81 9.72
N THR A 85 6.60 -4.89 9.46
CA THR A 85 5.33 -5.19 8.80
C THR A 85 5.58 -5.68 7.36
N ILE A 86 6.43 -5.00 6.60
CA ILE A 86 6.76 -5.39 5.23
C ILE A 86 7.36 -6.80 5.22
N ARG A 87 8.40 -7.04 6.02
CA ARG A 87 9.09 -8.34 6.11
C ARG A 87 8.15 -9.46 6.51
N SER A 88 7.32 -9.24 7.53
CA SER A 88 6.30 -10.21 7.97
C SER A 88 5.32 -10.54 6.85
N THR A 89 4.90 -9.53 6.08
CA THR A 89 3.94 -9.73 5.01
C THR A 89 4.54 -10.51 3.83
N PHE A 90 5.79 -10.22 3.47
CA PHE A 90 6.52 -11.02 2.46
C PHE A 90 6.74 -12.46 2.94
N LYS A 91 7.06 -12.64 4.23
CA LYS A 91 7.18 -13.95 4.86
C LYS A 91 5.89 -14.76 4.72
N SER A 92 4.75 -14.19 5.14
CA SER A 92 3.43 -14.83 5.03
C SER A 92 3.01 -15.13 3.58
N ALA A 93 3.54 -14.40 2.60
CA ALA A 93 3.34 -14.64 1.17
C ALA A 93 4.27 -15.72 0.60
N GLY A 94 5.10 -16.36 1.43
CA GLY A 94 5.99 -17.44 1.05
C GLY A 94 7.38 -16.98 0.58
N PHE A 95 7.72 -15.69 0.73
CA PHE A 95 9.04 -15.14 0.39
C PHE A 95 10.02 -15.25 1.57
N GLU A 96 10.05 -16.42 2.20
CA GLU A 96 11.10 -16.75 3.16
C GLU A 96 12.40 -17.09 2.42
N LYS A 97 13.55 -16.80 3.03
CA LYS A 97 14.80 -17.38 2.55
C LYS A 97 14.61 -18.90 2.59
N LEU A 98 14.55 -19.53 1.42
CA LEU A 98 14.89 -20.94 1.30
C LEU A 98 16.32 -21.04 1.86
N SER A 99 16.47 -21.64 3.04
CA SER A 99 17.72 -22.24 3.44
C SER A 99 18.02 -23.29 2.38
N VAL A 100 18.85 -22.92 1.40
CA VAL A 100 19.40 -23.85 0.43
C VAL A 100 20.14 -24.92 1.25
N ILE A 101 19.65 -26.15 1.12
CA ILE A 101 20.33 -27.38 1.56
C ILE A 101 21.60 -27.53 0.74
#